data_AF-A0A1C0B6B0-F1
#
_entry.id   AF-A0A1C0B6B0-F1
#
_cell.length_a   1.000
_cell.length_b   1.000
_cell.length_c   1.000
_cell.angle_alpha   90.00
_cell.angle_beta   90.00
_cell.angle_gamma   90.00
#
_symmetry.space_group_name_H-M   'P 1'
#
loop_
_entity.id
_entity.type
_entity.pdbx_description
1 polymer ?
#
loop_
_entity_poly.entity_id
_entity_poly.type
_entity_poly.pdbx_seq_one_letter_code
_entity_poly.pdbx_strand_id
1 'polypeptide(L)'
;MTLEEFIDFSLKSNTITEIFELRIKEEACKAIKKHTKLNICEYKFIIQEEYIRHVKNKHEEDLYYLSKIPEILNSFSSVEKSLTRNTQTGQTDVSLVFRKEFNDGIVRMVALRVIKTKILSLKTLFRQ
;
A
#
# COMPACT_ATOMS: atom_id res chain seq x y z
N MET A 1 -2.59 -17.26 -7.09
CA MET A 1 -1.28 -16.68 -6.77
C MET A 1 -1.34 -16.14 -5.36
N THR A 2 -0.42 -16.52 -4.48
CA THR A 2 -0.21 -15.89 -3.18
C THR A 2 0.56 -14.57 -3.35
N LEU A 3 0.67 -13.78 -2.28
CA LEU A 3 1.48 -12.56 -2.33
C LEU A 3 2.95 -12.90 -2.52
N GLU A 4 3.45 -13.95 -1.88
CA GLU A 4 4.82 -14.42 -2.01
C GLU A 4 5.14 -14.87 -3.45
N GLU A 5 4.22 -15.62 -4.06
CA GLU A 5 4.33 -16.00 -5.47
C GLU A 5 4.34 -14.79 -6.40
N PHE A 6 3.50 -13.78 -6.11
CA PHE A 6 3.46 -12.54 -6.88
C PHE A 6 4.75 -11.72 -6.75
N ILE A 7 5.31 -11.65 -5.54
CA ILE A 7 6.59 -10.99 -5.29
C ILE A 7 7.69 -11.71 -6.08
N ASP A 8 7.82 -13.03 -5.94
CA ASP A 8 8.84 -13.81 -6.65
C ASP A 8 8.71 -13.67 -8.18
N PHE A 9 7.48 -13.74 -8.70
CA PHE A 9 7.18 -13.47 -10.10
C PHE A 9 7.64 -12.08 -10.52
N SER A 10 7.25 -11.03 -9.78
CA SER A 10 7.57 -9.64 -10.11
C SER A 10 9.08 -9.36 -10.12
N LEU A 11 9.85 -10.05 -9.28
CA LEU A 11 11.30 -9.91 -9.19
C LEU A 11 12.06 -10.57 -10.36
N LYS A 12 11.42 -11.47 -11.11
CA LYS A 12 11.98 -12.24 -12.23
C LYS A 12 11.37 -11.87 -13.58
N SER A 13 10.16 -11.32 -13.58
CA SER A 13 9.40 -11.02 -14.78
C SER A 13 9.94 -9.80 -15.52
N ASN A 14 9.77 -9.84 -16.84
CA ASN A 14 10.08 -8.76 -17.78
C ASN A 14 8.82 -7.94 -18.16
N THR A 15 7.64 -8.28 -17.61
CA THR A 15 6.40 -7.51 -17.79
C THR A 15 6.36 -6.32 -16.83
N ILE A 16 5.45 -5.36 -17.02
CA ILE A 16 5.25 -4.25 -16.06
C ILE A 16 3.80 -4.01 -15.67
N THR A 17 2.90 -4.90 -16.08
CA THR A 17 1.46 -4.66 -16.10
C THR A 17 0.70 -5.47 -15.05
N GLU A 18 1.35 -6.40 -14.36
CA GLU A 18 0.65 -7.30 -13.45
C GLU A 18 0.27 -6.58 -12.14
N ILE A 19 -0.91 -6.96 -11.62
CA ILE A 19 -1.48 -6.38 -10.41
C ILE A 19 -1.90 -7.50 -9.47
N PHE A 20 -1.53 -7.36 -8.20
CA PHE A 20 -2.01 -8.22 -7.13
C PHE A 20 -3.06 -7.50 -6.28
N GLU A 21 -4.21 -8.14 -6.11
CA GLU A 21 -5.31 -7.59 -5.31
C GLU A 21 -5.31 -8.19 -3.88
N LEU A 22 -5.44 -7.32 -2.89
CA LEU A 22 -5.63 -7.67 -1.49
C LEU A 22 -7.01 -7.21 -1.02
N ARG A 23 -7.67 -8.08 -0.26
CA ARG A 23 -8.90 -7.74 0.45
C ARG A 23 -8.54 -7.07 1.79
N ILE A 24 -9.14 -5.90 2.03
CA ILE A 24 -9.07 -5.22 3.32
C ILE A 24 -10.14 -5.84 4.23
N LYS A 25 -9.74 -6.26 5.43
CA LYS A 25 -10.67 -6.82 6.42
C LYS A 25 -11.67 -5.75 6.87
N GLU A 26 -12.87 -6.18 7.24
CA GLU A 26 -13.96 -5.27 7.62
C GLU A 26 -13.58 -4.42 8.85
N GLU A 27 -12.89 -5.02 9.81
CA GLU A 27 -12.40 -4.37 11.03
C GLU A 27 -11.41 -3.25 10.69
N ALA A 28 -10.47 -3.53 9.79
CA ALA A 28 -9.48 -2.57 9.32
C ALA A 28 -10.17 -1.41 8.58
N CYS A 29 -11.16 -1.69 7.72
CA CYS A 29 -11.94 -0.66 7.07
C CYS A 29 -12.71 0.24 8.05
N LYS A 30 -13.33 -0.36 9.08
CA LYS A 30 -14.02 0.39 10.15
C LYS A 30 -13.06 1.29 10.91
N ALA A 31 -11.88 0.77 11.27
CA ALA A 31 -10.83 1.55 11.92
C ALA A 31 -10.35 2.72 11.05
N ILE A 32 -10.06 2.47 9.76
CA ILE A 32 -9.65 3.51 8.81
C ILE A 32 -10.73 4.60 8.70
N LYS A 33 -12.01 4.21 8.58
CA LYS A 33 -13.13 5.16 8.53
C LYS A 33 -13.21 6.00 9.80
N LYS A 34 -13.01 5.39 10.97
CA LYS A 34 -13.01 6.10 12.27
C LYS A 34 -11.90 7.15 12.34
N HIS A 35 -10.68 6.83 11.91
CA HIS A 35 -9.52 7.72 12.05
C HIS A 35 -9.38 8.75 10.92
N THR A 36 -9.83 8.42 9.70
CA THR A 36 -9.58 9.26 8.51
C THR A 36 -10.84 9.91 7.92
N LYS A 37 -12.02 9.48 8.39
CA LYS A 37 -13.35 9.81 7.82
C LYS A 37 -13.54 9.32 6.37
N LEU A 38 -12.65 8.47 5.86
CA LEU A 38 -12.76 7.88 4.52
C LEU A 38 -13.44 6.52 4.59
N ASN A 39 -14.53 6.34 3.83
CA ASN A 39 -15.12 5.03 3.65
C ASN A 39 -14.42 4.30 2.51
N ILE A 40 -13.65 3.28 2.86
CA ILE A 40 -12.89 2.45 1.92
C ILE A 40 -13.29 0.97 1.98
N CYS A 41 -14.40 0.61 2.63
CA CYS A 41 -14.84 -0.80 2.74
C CYS A 41 -15.07 -1.46 1.37
N GLU A 42 -15.45 -0.66 0.38
CA GLU A 42 -15.69 -1.11 -0.99
C GLU A 42 -14.46 -1.01 -1.88
N TYR A 43 -13.32 -0.59 -1.33
CA TYR A 43 -12.09 -0.39 -2.10
C TYR A 43 -11.30 -1.69 -2.17
N LYS A 44 -10.73 -1.94 -3.33
CA LYS A 44 -9.69 -2.98 -3.49
C LYS A 44 -8.34 -2.37 -3.16
N PHE A 45 -7.52 -3.11 -2.42
CA PHE A 45 -6.11 -2.75 -2.28
C PHE A 45 -5.31 -3.42 -3.38
N ILE A 46 -4.43 -2.70 -4.06
CA ILE A 46 -3.61 -3.27 -5.14
C ILE A 46 -2.12 -3.02 -4.94
N ILE A 47 -1.33 -3.96 -5.42
CA ILE A 47 0.13 -3.85 -5.56
C ILE A 47 0.45 -4.06 -7.04
N GLN A 48 1.17 -3.10 -7.62
CA GLN A 48 1.64 -3.20 -8.99
C GLN A 48 3.01 -3.87 -9.04
N GLU A 49 3.22 -4.72 -10.04
CA GLU A 49 4.49 -5.41 -10.30
C GLU A 49 5.68 -4.43 -10.37
N GLU A 50 5.49 -3.29 -11.06
CA GLU A 50 6.51 -2.23 -11.19
C GLU A 50 6.98 -1.71 -9.82
N TYR A 51 6.07 -1.59 -8.85
CA TYR A 51 6.42 -1.14 -7.53
C TYR A 51 7.37 -2.12 -6.81
N ILE A 52 7.15 -3.43 -6.95
CA ILE A 52 8.00 -4.45 -6.34
C ILE A 52 9.43 -4.37 -6.90
N ARG A 53 9.57 -4.20 -8.22
CA ARG A 53 10.88 -3.97 -8.84
C ARG A 53 11.52 -2.65 -8.43
N HIS A 54 10.72 -1.60 -8.26
CA HIS A 54 11.24 -0.33 -7.77
C HIS A 54 11.88 -0.49 -6.39
N VAL A 55 11.21 -1.19 -5.47
CA VAL A 55 11.78 -1.53 -4.15
C VAL A 55 13.06 -2.34 -4.32
N LYS A 56 13.07 -3.43 -5.11
CA LYS A 56 14.29 -4.22 -5.37
C LYS A 56 15.48 -3.37 -5.83
N ASN A 57 15.23 -2.42 -6.74
CA ASN A 57 16.30 -1.68 -7.42
C ASN A 57 16.79 -0.47 -6.62
N LYS A 58 16.00 0.05 -5.68
CA LYS A 58 16.26 1.34 -5.00
C LYS A 58 16.27 1.25 -3.48
N HIS A 59 15.62 0.25 -2.92
CA HIS A 59 15.33 0.06 -1.50
C HIS A 59 15.32 -1.44 -1.18
N GLU A 60 16.40 -2.15 -1.49
CA GLU A 60 16.48 -3.60 -1.36
C GLU A 60 16.23 -4.05 0.10
N GLU A 61 16.65 -3.22 1.06
CA GLU A 61 16.40 -3.37 2.49
C GLU A 61 14.92 -3.44 2.86
N ASP A 62 14.05 -2.81 2.07
CA ASP A 62 12.60 -2.76 2.32
C ASP A 62 11.83 -3.92 1.67
N LEU A 63 12.49 -4.75 0.84
CA LEU A 63 11.87 -5.91 0.18
C LEU A 63 11.19 -6.85 1.18
N TYR A 64 11.80 -7.04 2.35
CA TYR A 64 11.25 -7.89 3.40
C TYR A 64 9.83 -7.47 3.81
N TYR A 65 9.57 -6.17 3.87
CA TYR A 65 8.27 -5.63 4.29
C TYR A 65 7.17 -5.80 3.25
N LEU A 66 7.49 -6.11 1.98
CA LEU A 66 6.47 -6.40 0.96
C LEU A 66 5.57 -7.57 1.39
N SER A 67 6.16 -8.62 1.95
CA SER A 67 5.42 -9.77 2.50
C SER A 67 4.52 -9.40 3.70
N LYS A 68 4.83 -8.27 4.38
CA LYS A 68 4.11 -7.77 5.56
C LYS A 68 2.96 -6.83 5.21
N ILE A 69 2.75 -6.49 3.94
CA ILE A 69 1.67 -5.59 3.52
C ILE A 69 0.29 -6.04 4.06
N PRO A 70 -0.11 -7.33 4.00
CA PRO A 70 -1.40 -7.75 4.55
C PRO A 70 -1.51 -7.50 6.07
N GLU A 71 -0.40 -7.64 6.80
CA GLU A 71 -0.34 -7.39 8.23
C GLU A 71 -0.45 -5.88 8.53
N ILE A 72 0.30 -5.04 7.80
CA ILE A 72 0.25 -3.59 7.94
C ILE A 72 -1.16 -3.07 7.61
N LEU A 73 -1.74 -3.54 6.51
CA LEU A 73 -3.05 -3.13 6.03
C LEU A 73 -4.19 -3.47 7.01
N ASN A 74 -4.09 -4.62 7.68
CA ASN A 74 -5.17 -5.13 8.53
C ASN A 74 -4.95 -4.95 10.02
N SER A 75 -3.73 -4.65 10.46
CA SER A 75 -3.34 -4.57 11.88
C SER A 75 -2.38 -3.40 12.17
N PHE A 76 -2.54 -2.27 11.47
CA PHE A 76 -1.75 -1.05 11.65
C PHE A 76 -1.81 -0.50 13.09
N SER A 77 -0.72 0.15 13.52
CA SER A 77 -0.65 0.90 14.78
C SER A 77 -1.35 2.25 14.67
N SER A 78 -1.20 2.92 13.52
CA SER A 78 -1.93 4.16 13.23
C SER A 78 -2.18 4.34 11.73
N VAL A 79 -3.20 5.14 11.41
CA VAL A 79 -3.51 5.52 10.03
C VAL A 79 -3.93 6.99 9.98
N GLU A 80 -3.42 7.72 8.99
CA GLU A 80 -3.78 9.12 8.74
C GLU A 80 -4.12 9.35 7.28
N LYS A 81 -4.93 10.39 7.04
CA LYS A 81 -5.23 10.88 5.70
C LYS A 81 -4.20 11.94 5.33
N SER A 82 -3.53 11.76 4.20
CA SER A 82 -2.67 12.76 3.58
C SER A 82 -3.34 13.36 2.35
N LEU A 83 -3.21 14.68 2.19
CA LEU A 83 -3.65 15.43 1.01
C LEU A 83 -2.42 16.06 0.39
N THR A 84 -2.13 15.74 -0.86
CA THR A 84 -0.95 16.24 -1.56
C THR A 84 -1.37 16.83 -2.89
N ARG A 85 -0.97 18.07 -3.16
CA ARG A 85 -1.24 18.69 -4.47
C ARG A 85 -0.28 18.09 -5.49
N ASN A 86 -0.83 17.43 -6.50
CA ASN A 86 -0.08 16.98 -7.64
C ASN A 86 0.26 18.19 -8.52
N THR A 87 1.56 18.50 -8.64
CA THR A 87 2.02 19.67 -9.39
C THR A 87 1.86 19.52 -10.90
N GLN A 88 1.83 18.29 -11.40
CA GLN A 88 1.70 18.01 -12.84
C GLN A 88 0.23 18.15 -13.30
N THR A 89 -0.71 17.63 -12.51
CA THR A 89 -2.15 17.65 -12.87
C THR A 89 -2.93 18.79 -12.22
N GLY A 90 -2.34 19.46 -11.21
CA GLY A 90 -3.00 20.48 -10.39
C GLY A 90 -4.03 19.92 -9.40
N GLN A 91 -4.31 18.61 -9.44
CA GLN A 91 -5.31 17.95 -8.62
C GLN A 91 -4.77 17.63 -7.21
N THR A 92 -5.68 17.44 -6.24
CA THR A 92 -5.29 16.98 -4.90
C THR A 92 -5.42 15.48 -4.81
N ASP A 93 -4.28 14.81 -4.64
CA ASP A 93 -4.22 13.38 -4.37
C ASP A 93 -4.55 13.12 -2.90
N VAL A 94 -5.42 12.14 -2.67
CA VAL A 94 -5.77 11.67 -1.33
C VAL A 94 -5.04 10.35 -1.09
N SER A 95 -4.25 10.28 -0.03
CA SER A 95 -3.55 9.05 0.37
C SER A 95 -3.88 8.66 1.80
N LEU A 96 -3.79 7.36 2.08
CA LEU A 96 -3.76 6.81 3.43
C LEU A 96 -2.31 6.48 3.79
N VAL A 97 -1.86 6.94 4.94
CA VAL A 97 -0.54 6.62 5.48
C VAL A 97 -0.74 5.72 6.68
N PHE A 98 -0.34 4.47 6.54
CA PHE A 98 -0.34 3.46 7.59
C PHE A 98 1.03 3.43 8.27
N ARG A 99 1.03 3.26 9.59
CA ARG A 99 2.23 2.95 10.35
C ARG A 99 2.01 1.68 11.15
N LYS A 100 3.00 0.79 11.13
CA LYS A 100 3.00 -0.44 11.90
C LYS A 100 4.32 -0.55 12.66
N GLU A 101 4.21 -0.73 13.97
CA GLU A 101 5.34 -1.10 14.83
C GLU A 101 5.64 -2.59 14.69
N PHE A 102 6.89 -2.89 14.38
CA PHE A 102 7.51 -4.21 14.40
C PHE A 102 8.65 -4.20 15.43
N ASN A 103 9.18 -5.38 15.76
CA ASN A 103 10.26 -5.50 16.75
C ASN A 103 11.53 -4.74 16.35
N ASP A 104 11.74 -4.53 15.05
CA ASP A 104 12.89 -3.85 14.48
C ASP A 104 12.62 -2.36 14.20
N GLY A 105 11.38 -1.88 14.16
CA GLY A 105 11.13 -0.46 13.96
C GLY A 105 9.70 -0.15 13.49
N ILE A 106 9.52 1.06 12.99
CA ILE A 106 8.23 1.49 12.45
C ILE A 106 8.28 1.41 10.93
N VAL A 107 7.38 0.64 10.34
CA VAL A 107 7.21 0.61 8.89
C VAL A 107 6.09 1.56 8.51
N ARG A 108 6.37 2.43 7.54
CA ARG A 108 5.41 3.36 6.95
C ARG A 108 5.00 2.88 5.57
N MET A 109 3.70 2.73 5.37
CA MET A 109 3.09 2.35 4.08
C MET A 109 2.13 3.44 3.63
N VAL A 110 2.27 3.91 2.39
CA VAL A 110 1.39 4.91 1.78
C VAL A 110 0.59 4.27 0.66
N ALA A 111 -0.72 4.40 0.72
CA ALA A 111 -1.65 3.95 -0.31
C ALA A 111 -2.40 5.13 -0.93
N LEU A 112 -2.25 5.31 -2.23
CA LEU A 112 -2.95 6.32 -3.01
C LEU A 112 -4.40 5.89 -3.22
N ARG A 113 -5.35 6.79 -2.94
CA ARG A 113 -6.77 6.55 -3.14
C ARG A 113 -7.22 7.04 -4.51
N VAL A 114 -7.54 6.10 -5.39
CA VAL A 114 -8.14 6.37 -6.69
C VAL A 114 -9.67 6.28 -6.58
N ILE A 115 -10.32 7.45 -6.55
CA ILE A 115 -11.76 7.55 -6.24
C ILE A 115 -12.62 6.90 -7.35
N LYS A 116 -12.31 7.16 -8.62
CA LYS A 116 -13.12 6.72 -9.77
C LYS A 116 -13.26 5.20 -9.84
N THR A 117 -12.19 4.48 -9.55
CA THR A 117 -12.12 3.01 -9.64
C THR A 117 -12.29 2.32 -8.29
N LYS A 118 -12.43 3.08 -7.19
CA LYS A 118 -12.43 2.57 -5.81
C LYS A 118 -11.21 1.68 -5.53
N ILE A 119 -10.01 2.18 -5.86
CA ILE A 119 -8.75 1.47 -5.67
C ILE A 119 -7.90 2.20 -4.62
N LEU A 120 -7.29 1.43 -3.72
CA LEU A 120 -6.15 1.86 -2.91
C LEU A 120 -4.89 1.22 -3.47
N SER A 121 -4.08 2.02 -4.16
CA SER A 121 -2.84 1.55 -4.77
C SER A 121 -1.69 1.76 -3.82
N LEU A 122 -0.90 0.72 -3.57
CA LEU A 122 0.38 0.89 -2.89
C LEU A 122 1.25 1.90 -3.66
N LYS A 123 1.82 2.87 -2.93
CA LYS A 123 2.62 3.96 -3.51
C LYS A 123 4.03 3.99 -2.95
N THR A 124 4.18 3.72 -1.65
CA THR A 124 5.50 3.56 -1.01
C THR A 124 5.38 2.75 0.28
N LEU A 125 6.47 2.09 0.68
CA LEU A 125 6.63 1.22 1.82
C LEU A 125 8.10 1.29 2.21
N PHE A 126 8.40 1.75 3.42
CA PHE A 126 9.77 1.86 3.92
C PHE A 126 9.80 1.85 5.44
N ARG A 127 10.93 1.45 6.02
CA ARG A 127 11.20 1.61 7.45
C ARG A 127 11.54 3.07 7.79
N GLN A 128 10.94 3.60 8.85
CA GLN A 128 11.24 4.92 9.41
C GLN A 128 12.34 4.89 10.46
#